data_AF-A0A673B6U4-F1
#
_entry.id   AF-A0A673B6U4-F1
#
_cell.length_a   1.000
_cell.length_b   1.000
_cell.length_c   1.000
_cell.angle_alpha   90.00
_cell.angle_beta   90.00
_cell.angle_gamma   90.00
#
_symmetry.space_group_name_H-M   'P 1'
#
loop_
_entity.id
_entity.type
_entity.pdbx_description
1 polymer ?
#
loop_
_entity_poly.entity_id
_entity_poly.type
_entity_poly.pdbx_seq_one_letter_code
_entity_poly.pdbx_strand_id
1 'polypeptide(L)'
;MRTTAVAVVMAMLCVMMVHADVKPQKDFNLQRFAGKWYRVGLAYDSPGFVPFRSKLKASMGIVTALPNGNVNLTMWELTPAGCVTKMYHYERTTVPGAFTYFSTRSNIVKDITVVETNYNEYAIVLKHKVFNREYTQVALYGRAQRVSNEIIQKYKAFALSRHLSRESILTPPPADNCPPSPTPAGR
;
A
#
# COMPACT_ATOMS: atom_id res chain seq x y z
N MET A 1 18.22 56.60 -22.65
CA MET A 1 17.77 55.99 -21.38
C MET A 1 16.98 54.74 -21.73
N ARG A 2 17.41 53.59 -21.18
CA ARG A 2 16.94 52.25 -21.54
C ARG A 2 15.57 51.99 -20.91
N THR A 3 14.59 51.69 -21.74
CA THR A 3 13.29 51.13 -21.34
C THR A 3 13.49 49.71 -20.83
N THR A 4 13.85 49.55 -19.55
CA THR A 4 13.67 48.28 -18.85
C THR A 4 12.19 48.14 -18.50
N ALA A 5 11.37 47.92 -19.52
CA ALA A 5 10.05 47.35 -19.37
C ALA A 5 10.27 45.94 -18.82
N VAL A 6 10.27 45.84 -17.49
CA VAL A 6 9.43 44.92 -16.74
C VAL A 6 9.08 43.67 -17.56
N ALA A 7 10.11 42.94 -17.97
CA ALA A 7 10.10 41.50 -18.05
C ALA A 7 10.00 41.04 -16.60
N VAL A 8 8.87 41.38 -15.96
CA VAL A 8 8.32 40.58 -14.89
C VAL A 8 8.30 39.22 -15.50
N VAL A 9 9.27 38.45 -15.03
CA VAL A 9 9.43 37.02 -15.15
C VAL A 9 8.16 36.42 -14.55
N MET A 10 7.06 36.61 -15.28
CA MET A 10 5.85 35.84 -15.31
C MET A 10 6.09 34.67 -16.27
N ALA A 11 7.31 34.15 -16.28
CA ALA A 11 7.46 32.73 -16.06
C ALA A 11 6.92 32.45 -14.64
N MET A 12 5.59 32.56 -14.48
CA MET A 12 4.85 31.57 -13.74
C MET A 12 5.32 30.27 -14.37
N LEU A 13 6.36 29.70 -13.77
CA LEU A 13 6.56 28.29 -13.74
C LEU A 13 5.19 27.77 -13.30
N CYS A 14 4.34 27.46 -14.29
CA CYS A 14 3.61 26.22 -14.29
C CYS A 14 4.68 25.15 -14.06
N VAL A 15 5.11 25.03 -12.79
CA VAL A 15 5.45 23.78 -12.18
C VAL A 15 4.16 23.02 -12.34
N MET A 16 3.99 22.43 -13.53
CA MET A 16 3.26 21.21 -13.69
C MET A 16 3.77 20.40 -12.50
N MET A 17 2.96 20.29 -11.45
CA MET A 17 3.14 19.23 -10.49
C MET A 17 2.92 17.99 -11.32
N VAL A 18 3.98 17.56 -12.02
CA VAL A 18 4.15 16.18 -12.40
C VAL A 18 4.21 15.51 -11.04
N HIS A 19 3.03 15.15 -10.52
CA HIS A 19 2.97 14.08 -9.53
C HIS A 19 3.66 12.95 -10.25
N ALA A 20 4.95 12.75 -9.93
CA ALA A 20 5.75 11.73 -10.56
C ALA A 20 4.97 10.44 -10.37
N ASP A 21 4.42 9.93 -11.48
CA ASP A 21 3.66 8.71 -11.48
C ASP A 21 4.59 7.65 -10.86
N VAL A 22 4.16 7.07 -9.74
CA VAL A 22 5.02 6.18 -8.97
C VAL A 22 5.20 4.93 -9.82
N LYS A 23 6.41 4.77 -10.37
CA LYS A 23 6.73 3.61 -11.19
C LYS A 23 6.78 2.35 -10.31
N PRO A 24 6.26 1.21 -10.78
CA PRO A 24 6.43 -0.06 -10.11
C PRO A 24 7.92 -0.47 -9.99
N GLN A 25 8.19 -1.40 -9.09
CA GLN A 25 9.46 -2.11 -8.95
C GLN A 25 9.94 -2.57 -10.34
N LYS A 26 11.19 -2.21 -10.67
CA LYS A 26 11.82 -2.63 -11.92
C LYS A 26 11.88 -4.15 -11.98
N ASP A 27 11.58 -4.70 -13.16
CA ASP A 27 11.60 -6.13 -13.46
C ASP A 27 10.75 -6.96 -12.49
N PHE A 28 9.58 -6.42 -12.12
CA PHE A 28 8.66 -7.07 -11.18
C PHE A 28 8.29 -8.49 -11.62
N ASN A 29 8.54 -9.47 -10.74
CA ASN A 29 8.19 -10.86 -10.95
C ASN A 29 7.06 -11.29 -10.00
N LEU A 30 5.86 -11.49 -10.57
CA LEU A 30 4.67 -11.85 -9.79
C LEU A 30 4.82 -13.20 -9.07
N GLN A 31 5.47 -14.19 -9.70
CA GLN A 31 5.62 -15.52 -9.11
C GLN A 31 6.52 -15.48 -7.86
N ARG A 32 7.58 -14.67 -7.88
CA ARG A 32 8.43 -14.42 -6.69
C ARG A 32 7.71 -13.61 -5.62
N PHE A 33 6.79 -12.74 -6.02
CA PHE A 33 6.00 -11.93 -5.10
C PHE A 33 4.88 -12.71 -4.40
N ALA A 34 4.43 -13.81 -4.99
CA ALA A 34 3.38 -14.66 -4.43
C ALA A 34 3.74 -15.22 -3.04
N GLY A 35 2.73 -15.78 -2.38
CA GLY A 35 2.84 -16.41 -1.08
C GLY A 35 2.52 -15.48 0.08
N LYS A 36 3.05 -15.83 1.26
CA LYS A 36 2.69 -15.24 2.54
C LYS A 36 3.34 -13.86 2.76
N TRP A 37 2.57 -12.92 3.28
CA TRP A 37 3.00 -11.59 3.67
C TRP A 37 2.31 -11.15 4.97
N TYR A 38 2.94 -10.27 5.73
CA TYR A 38 2.35 -9.57 6.86
C TYR A 38 2.31 -8.08 6.56
N ARG A 39 1.14 -7.45 6.62
CA ARG A 39 1.02 -5.98 6.55
C ARG A 39 1.42 -5.40 7.90
N VAL A 40 2.67 -4.96 7.99
CA VAL A 40 3.34 -4.47 9.21
C VAL A 40 3.44 -2.95 9.28
N GLY A 41 3.03 -2.25 8.21
CA GLY A 41 2.86 -0.80 8.22
C GLY A 41 1.64 -0.37 7.41
N LEU A 42 0.93 0.65 7.90
CA LEU A 42 -0.26 1.23 7.29
C LEU A 42 -0.18 2.75 7.36
N ALA A 43 -0.26 3.41 6.21
CA ALA A 43 -0.39 4.86 6.15
C ALA A 43 -1.54 5.28 5.24
N TYR A 44 -2.51 6.02 5.77
CA TYR A 44 -3.60 6.63 4.99
C TYR A 44 -4.38 7.66 5.81
N ASP A 45 -4.80 8.72 5.14
CA ASP A 45 -5.60 9.79 5.74
C ASP A 45 -7.08 9.40 5.65
N SER A 46 -7.68 8.97 6.76
CA SER A 46 -9.13 8.86 6.84
C SER A 46 -9.63 9.29 8.22
N PRO A 47 -10.84 9.87 8.32
CA PRO A 47 -11.40 10.30 9.60
C PRO A 47 -11.46 9.18 10.65
N GLY A 48 -11.63 7.93 10.20
CA GLY A 48 -11.66 6.75 11.08
C GLY A 48 -10.31 6.07 11.33
N PHE A 49 -9.21 6.51 10.70
CA PHE A 49 -7.92 5.87 10.92
C PHE A 49 -7.27 6.37 12.21
N VAL A 50 -6.96 7.67 12.28
CA VAL A 50 -6.20 8.25 13.39
C VAL A 50 -6.84 7.96 14.75
N PRO A 51 -8.17 8.12 14.96
CA PRO A 51 -8.79 7.86 16.25
C PRO A 51 -8.78 6.38 16.68
N PHE A 52 -8.74 5.44 15.73
CA PHE A 52 -8.82 4.00 16.00
C PHE A 52 -7.51 3.25 15.73
N ARG A 53 -6.44 3.95 15.37
CA ARG A 53 -5.17 3.36 14.96
C ARG A 53 -4.55 2.47 16.04
N SER A 54 -4.79 2.77 17.32
CA SER A 54 -4.31 1.96 18.46
C SER A 54 -4.93 0.57 18.53
N LYS A 55 -6.10 0.37 17.91
CA LYS A 55 -6.79 -0.93 17.86
C LYS A 55 -6.30 -1.81 16.70
N LEU A 56 -5.53 -1.23 15.77
CA LEU A 56 -5.03 -1.96 14.61
C LEU A 56 -3.86 -2.86 14.99
N LYS A 57 -3.87 -4.05 14.41
CA LYS A 57 -2.81 -5.05 14.53
C LYS A 57 -2.25 -5.37 13.15
N ALA A 58 -1.02 -5.87 13.09
CA ALA A 58 -0.47 -6.39 11.85
C ALA A 58 -1.32 -7.55 11.35
N SER A 59 -1.63 -7.56 10.06
CA SER A 59 -2.50 -8.57 9.43
C SER A 59 -1.70 -9.48 8.52
N MET A 60 -2.04 -10.77 8.45
CA MET A 60 -1.41 -11.71 7.51
C MET A 60 -2.21 -11.75 6.21
N GLY A 61 -1.54 -11.99 5.09
CA GLY A 61 -2.21 -12.34 3.85
C GLY A 61 -1.41 -13.29 2.96
N ILE A 62 -2.13 -13.93 2.05
CA ILE A 62 -1.57 -14.81 1.01
C ILE A 62 -1.90 -14.20 -0.34
N VAL A 63 -0.84 -13.93 -1.11
CA VAL A 63 -0.91 -13.49 -2.50
C VAL A 63 -0.87 -14.72 -3.40
N THR A 64 -1.91 -14.91 -4.21
CA THR A 64 -2.01 -15.99 -5.19
C THR A 64 -1.97 -15.41 -6.59
N ALA A 65 -0.93 -15.75 -7.35
CA ALA A 65 -0.80 -15.40 -8.76
C ALA A 65 -1.70 -16.31 -9.62
N LEU A 66 -2.49 -15.71 -10.50
CA LEU A 66 -3.38 -16.44 -11.41
C LEU A 66 -2.73 -16.60 -12.81
N PRO A 67 -3.11 -17.64 -13.59
CA PRO A 67 -2.53 -17.88 -14.92
C PRO A 67 -2.71 -16.72 -15.90
N ASN A 68 -3.78 -15.94 -15.74
CA ASN A 68 -4.06 -14.75 -16.56
C ASN A 68 -3.28 -13.49 -16.11
N GLY A 69 -2.42 -13.61 -15.09
CA GLY A 69 -1.63 -12.52 -14.50
C GLY A 69 -2.35 -11.70 -13.43
N ASN A 70 -3.63 -11.96 -13.17
CA ASN A 70 -4.36 -11.35 -12.05
C ASN A 70 -3.87 -11.90 -10.71
N VAL A 71 -4.27 -11.25 -9.62
CA VAL A 71 -3.87 -11.61 -8.26
C VAL A 71 -5.08 -11.70 -7.35
N ASN A 72 -5.17 -12.80 -6.61
CA ASN A 72 -6.05 -12.90 -5.45
C ASN A 72 -5.24 -12.66 -4.20
N LEU A 73 -5.75 -11.81 -3.29
CA LEU A 73 -5.19 -11.60 -1.97
C LEU A 73 -6.24 -11.95 -0.93
N THR A 74 -5.92 -12.94 -0.09
CA THR A 74 -6.70 -13.25 1.11
C THR A 74 -5.95 -12.68 2.31
N MET A 75 -6.61 -11.82 3.08
CA MET A 75 -6.08 -11.20 4.30
C MET A 75 -6.87 -11.66 5.52
N TRP A 76 -6.18 -11.84 6.65
CA TRP A 76 -6.77 -12.07 7.96
C TRP A 76 -6.44 -10.88 8.87
N GLU A 77 -7.47 -10.23 9.37
CA GLU A 77 -7.36 -9.03 10.19
C GLU A 77 -8.01 -9.26 11.55
N LEU A 78 -7.29 -8.94 12.63
CA LEU A 78 -7.85 -9.01 13.97
C LEU A 78 -8.72 -7.78 14.24
N THR A 79 -9.97 -8.02 14.65
CA THR A 79 -10.95 -6.98 15.01
C THR A 79 -11.47 -7.23 16.43
N PRO A 80 -12.19 -6.28 17.05
CA PRO A 80 -12.84 -6.52 18.34
C PRO A 80 -13.83 -7.70 18.33
N ALA A 81 -14.40 -8.05 17.17
CA ALA A 81 -15.30 -9.18 17.00
C ALA A 81 -14.59 -10.51 16.71
N GLY A 82 -13.25 -10.51 16.64
CA GLY A 82 -12.43 -11.67 16.29
C GLY A 82 -11.67 -11.50 14.97
N CYS A 83 -11.05 -12.59 14.52
CA CYS A 83 -10.28 -12.64 13.28
C CYS A 83 -11.22 -12.74 12.07
N VAL A 84 -11.16 -11.77 11.17
CA VAL A 84 -11.99 -11.73 9.96
C VAL A 84 -11.17 -11.94 8.70
N THR A 85 -11.75 -12.60 7.71
CA THR A 85 -11.14 -12.83 6.40
C THR A 85 -11.62 -11.77 5.41
N LYS A 86 -10.70 -11.19 4.64
CA LYS A 86 -10.99 -10.26 3.54
C LYS A 86 -10.33 -10.76 2.26
N MET A 87 -11.09 -10.80 1.17
CA MET A 87 -10.60 -11.19 -0.14
C MET A 87 -10.57 -9.99 -1.08
N TYR A 88 -9.49 -9.85 -1.83
CA TYR A 88 -9.29 -8.80 -2.81
C TYR A 88 -8.91 -9.44 -4.15
N HIS A 89 -9.56 -8.96 -5.21
CA HIS A 89 -9.29 -9.36 -6.59
C HIS A 89 -8.61 -8.20 -7.31
N TYR A 90 -7.35 -8.39 -7.66
CA TYR A 90 -6.53 -7.42 -8.36
C TYR A 90 -6.39 -7.83 -9.82
N GLU A 91 -6.74 -6.93 -10.72
CA GLU A 91 -6.63 -7.15 -12.15
C GLU A 91 -5.28 -6.64 -12.65
N ARG A 92 -4.63 -7.40 -13.53
CA ARG A 92 -3.36 -6.97 -14.12
C ARG A 92 -3.56 -5.75 -15.01
N THR A 93 -2.54 -4.91 -15.08
CA THR A 93 -2.42 -3.90 -16.13
C THR A 93 -1.46 -4.38 -17.23
N THR A 94 -1.14 -3.50 -18.17
CA THR A 94 -0.06 -3.70 -19.14
C THR A 94 1.33 -3.52 -18.52
N VAL A 95 1.44 -2.93 -17.33
CA VAL A 95 2.71 -2.65 -16.64
C VAL A 95 2.91 -3.66 -15.50
N PRO A 96 3.98 -4.48 -15.52
CA PRO A 96 4.28 -5.39 -14.42
C PRO A 96 4.42 -4.67 -13.08
N GLY A 97 3.78 -5.21 -12.04
CA GLY A 97 3.79 -4.60 -10.70
C GLY A 97 2.73 -3.51 -10.49
N ALA A 98 1.96 -3.18 -11.53
CA ALA A 98 0.76 -2.33 -11.43
C ALA A 98 -0.52 -3.14 -11.66
N PHE A 99 -1.50 -2.93 -10.80
CA PHE A 99 -2.80 -3.62 -10.80
C PHE A 99 -3.93 -2.62 -10.55
N THR A 100 -5.15 -3.00 -10.88
CA THR A 100 -6.37 -2.27 -10.50
C THR A 100 -7.21 -3.10 -9.53
N TYR A 101 -7.99 -2.43 -8.68
CA TYR A 101 -8.90 -3.05 -7.73
C TYR A 101 -10.18 -2.24 -7.58
N PHE A 102 -11.32 -2.88 -7.79
CA PHE A 102 -12.61 -2.29 -7.48
C PHE A 102 -12.93 -2.41 -5.99
N SER A 103 -12.95 -1.26 -5.30
CA SER A 103 -13.28 -1.14 -3.89
C SER A 103 -14.78 -1.00 -3.70
N THR A 104 -15.46 -2.08 -3.28
CA THR A 104 -16.90 -2.05 -2.97
C THR A 104 -17.24 -1.03 -1.88
N ARG A 105 -16.39 -0.91 -0.85
CA ARG A 105 -16.55 0.05 0.26
C ARG A 105 -16.66 1.50 -0.20
N SER A 106 -15.93 1.87 -1.25
CA SER A 106 -15.87 3.26 -1.73
C SER A 106 -16.42 3.41 -3.14
N ASN A 107 -17.05 2.37 -3.68
CA ASN A 107 -17.58 2.28 -5.04
C ASN A 107 -16.63 2.85 -6.11
N ILE A 108 -15.36 2.46 -6.07
CA ILE A 108 -14.31 3.10 -6.90
C ILE A 108 -13.22 2.12 -7.29
N VAL A 109 -12.72 2.24 -8.53
CA VAL A 109 -11.48 1.58 -8.95
C VAL A 109 -10.29 2.33 -8.34
N LYS A 110 -9.33 1.57 -7.83
CA LYS A 110 -8.07 2.06 -7.26
C LYS A 110 -6.91 1.39 -7.98
N ASP A 111 -5.88 2.15 -8.23
CA ASP A 111 -4.63 1.66 -8.80
C ASP A 111 -3.71 1.21 -7.65
N ILE A 112 -2.99 0.12 -7.90
CA ILE A 112 -2.15 -0.56 -6.94
C ILE A 112 -0.78 -0.73 -7.58
N THR A 113 0.24 -0.16 -6.96
CA THR A 113 1.61 -0.22 -7.43
C THR A 113 2.48 -0.87 -6.37
N VAL A 114 3.14 -1.98 -6.72
CA VAL A 114 4.26 -2.50 -5.94
C VAL A 114 5.46 -1.59 -6.22
N VAL A 115 5.72 -0.65 -5.32
CA VAL A 115 6.72 0.41 -5.50
C VAL A 115 8.13 -0.16 -5.41
N GLU A 116 8.36 -0.98 -4.39
CA GLU A 116 9.66 -1.56 -4.10
C GLU A 116 9.47 -2.90 -3.41
N THR A 117 10.25 -3.90 -3.81
CA THR A 117 10.32 -5.17 -3.09
C THR A 117 11.62 -5.90 -3.40
N ASN A 118 12.20 -6.54 -2.39
CA ASN A 118 13.26 -7.53 -2.58
C ASN A 118 12.74 -8.97 -2.58
N TYR A 119 11.41 -9.15 -2.62
CA TYR A 119 10.65 -10.40 -2.61
C TYR A 119 10.76 -11.24 -1.33
N ASN A 120 11.90 -11.19 -0.63
CA ASN A 120 12.25 -12.11 0.44
C ASN A 120 12.09 -11.52 1.85
N GLU A 121 12.04 -10.19 1.98
CA GLU A 121 11.96 -9.55 3.28
C GLU A 121 10.80 -8.57 3.37
N TYR A 122 10.62 -7.71 2.37
CA TYR A 122 9.60 -6.68 2.40
C TYR A 122 9.07 -6.25 1.03
N ALA A 123 7.94 -5.54 1.05
CA ALA A 123 7.41 -4.80 -0.07
C ALA A 123 6.74 -3.51 0.39
N ILE A 124 6.92 -2.43 -0.35
CA ILE A 124 6.17 -1.18 -0.19
C ILE A 124 5.16 -1.10 -1.32
N VAL A 125 3.88 -1.01 -0.97
CA VAL A 125 2.77 -0.98 -1.91
C VAL A 125 2.02 0.33 -1.77
N LEU A 126 1.83 1.03 -2.88
CA LEU A 126 1.00 2.21 -2.99
C LEU A 126 -0.37 1.78 -3.53
N LYS A 127 -1.43 2.15 -2.82
CA LYS A 127 -2.79 2.11 -3.30
C LYS A 127 -3.24 3.54 -3.46
N HIS A 128 -3.59 3.96 -4.65
CA HIS A 128 -4.06 5.32 -4.89
C HIS A 128 -5.21 5.31 -5.89
N LYS A 129 -5.84 6.46 -6.08
CA LYS A 129 -6.62 6.72 -7.27
C LYS A 129 -5.91 7.86 -7.99
N VAL A 130 -5.57 7.66 -9.25
CA VAL A 130 -5.05 8.74 -10.09
C VAL A 130 -6.05 9.92 -10.04
N PHE A 131 -5.56 11.09 -9.63
CA PHE A 131 -6.30 12.35 -9.36
C PHE A 131 -7.21 12.41 -8.12
N ASN A 132 -7.19 11.43 -7.21
CA ASN A 132 -7.85 11.59 -5.90
C ASN A 132 -6.97 11.11 -4.74
N ARG A 133 -6.32 12.08 -4.08
CA ARG A 133 -5.44 11.90 -2.93
C ARG A 133 -6.13 11.34 -1.70
N GLU A 134 -7.44 11.54 -1.54
CA GLU A 134 -8.21 11.05 -0.39
C GLU A 134 -8.19 9.51 -0.30
N TYR A 135 -7.89 8.82 -1.42
CA TYR A 135 -7.80 7.37 -1.46
C TYR A 135 -6.36 6.83 -1.47
N THR A 136 -5.37 7.69 -1.26
CA THR A 136 -3.96 7.30 -1.18
C THR A 136 -3.67 6.55 0.13
N GLN A 137 -3.07 5.38 -0.01
CA GLN A 137 -2.63 4.53 1.09
C GLN A 137 -1.27 3.95 0.75
N VAL A 138 -0.38 3.91 1.72
CA VAL A 138 0.91 3.19 1.63
C VAL A 138 0.89 2.05 2.64
N ALA A 139 1.16 0.84 2.16
CA ALA A 139 1.29 -0.34 2.99
C ALA A 139 2.72 -0.86 2.94
N LEU A 140 3.25 -1.24 4.11
CA LEU A 140 4.48 -2.01 4.23
C LEU A 140 4.11 -3.46 4.52
N TYR A 141 4.58 -4.36 3.65
CA TYR A 141 4.48 -5.80 3.84
C TYR A 141 5.85 -6.36 4.20
N GLY A 142 5.88 -7.30 5.14
CA GLY A 142 7.07 -8.07 5.52
C GLY A 142 6.83 -9.57 5.33
N ARG A 143 7.87 -10.35 5.03
CA ARG A 143 7.79 -11.82 5.07
C ARG A 143 7.73 -12.36 6.51
N ALA A 144 8.10 -11.53 7.48
CA ALA A 144 7.92 -11.75 8.91
C ALA A 144 7.04 -10.65 9.53
N GLN A 145 6.53 -10.91 10.74
CA GLN A 145 5.70 -9.95 11.50
C GLN A 145 6.48 -8.71 11.98
N ARG A 146 7.81 -8.77 11.94
CA ARG A 146 8.71 -7.65 12.23
C ARG A 146 9.75 -7.56 11.12
N VAL A 147 10.11 -6.34 10.76
CA VAL A 147 11.15 -6.04 9.78
C VAL A 147 12.18 -5.10 10.40
N SER A 148 13.33 -4.92 9.76
CA SER A 148 14.39 -4.06 10.29
C SER A 148 13.96 -2.60 10.41
N ASN A 149 14.60 -1.86 11.32
CA ASN A 149 14.34 -0.43 11.47
C ASN A 149 14.63 0.35 10.17
N GLU A 150 15.62 -0.07 9.38
CA GLU A 150 15.92 0.53 8.09
C GLU A 150 14.72 0.45 7.13
N ILE A 151 14.10 -0.74 7.01
CA ILE A 151 12.90 -0.95 6.18
C ILE A 151 11.74 -0.08 6.69
N ILE A 152 11.57 0.01 8.01
CA ILE A 152 10.53 0.87 8.61
C ILE A 152 10.76 2.34 8.25
N GLN A 153 12.01 2.84 8.33
CA GLN A 153 12.31 4.23 7.98
C GLN A 153 12.10 4.49 6.50
N LYS A 154 12.47 3.56 5.62
CA LYS A 154 12.20 3.64 4.19
C LYS A 154 10.71 3.77 3.89
N TYR A 155 9.89 2.93 4.51
CA TYR A 155 8.43 3.01 4.42
C TYR A 155 7.88 4.36 4.90
N LYS A 156 8.33 4.84 6.08
CA LYS A 156 7.89 6.13 6.64
C LYS A 156 8.27 7.30 5.72
N ALA A 157 9.51 7.31 5.22
CA ALA A 157 9.98 8.32 4.28
C ALA A 157 9.15 8.33 2.99
N PHE A 158 8.83 7.14 2.44
CA PHE A 158 7.98 7.05 1.27
C PHE A 158 6.56 7.56 1.54
N ALA A 159 5.94 7.18 2.67
CA ALA A 159 4.62 7.69 3.04
C ALA A 159 4.59 9.23 3.18
N LEU A 160 5.59 9.82 3.85
CA LEU A 160 5.75 11.27 3.96
C LEU A 160 5.92 11.94 2.59
N SER A 161 6.67 11.31 1.67
CA SER A 161 6.82 11.81 0.29
C SER A 161 5.52 11.77 -0.53
N ARG A 162 4.51 11.04 -0.06
CA ARG A 162 3.13 11.03 -0.59
C ARG A 162 2.21 11.99 0.15
N HIS A 163 2.78 12.89 0.96
CA HIS A 163 2.07 13.90 1.75
C HIS A 163 1.14 13.33 2.84
N LEU A 164 1.33 12.06 3.21
CA LEU A 164 0.66 11.48 4.38
C LEU A 164 1.33 12.03 5.65
N SER A 165 0.52 12.44 6.63
CA SER A 165 1.02 13.02 7.86
C SER A 165 1.63 11.99 8.81
N ARG A 166 2.40 12.43 9.81
CA ARG A 166 3.04 11.50 10.76
C ARG A 166 2.01 10.73 11.59
N GLU A 167 0.90 11.36 11.93
CA GLU A 167 -0.20 10.77 12.67
C GLU A 167 -0.98 9.73 11.85
N SER A 168 -0.93 9.82 10.52
CA SER A 168 -1.56 8.85 9.63
C SER A 168 -0.64 7.70 9.24
N ILE A 169 0.60 7.65 9.76
CA ILE A 169 1.55 6.54 9.57
C ILE A 169 1.63 5.67 10.82
N LEU A 170 1.39 4.37 10.68
CA LEU A 170 1.39 3.41 11.79
C LEU A 170 2.22 2.16 11.46
N THR A 171 3.01 1.70 12.43
CA THR A 171 3.55 0.34 12.49
C THR A 171 2.88 -0.40 13.66
N PRO A 172 1.79 -1.14 13.42
CA PRO A 172 1.04 -1.78 14.49
C PRO A 172 1.81 -2.96 15.11
N PRO A 173 1.51 -3.32 16.36
CA PRO A 173 2.05 -4.55 16.94
C PRO A 173 1.47 -5.79 16.21
N PRO A 174 2.14 -6.95 16.30
CA PRO A 174 1.61 -8.20 15.76
C PRO A 174 0.20 -8.54 16.26
N ALA A 175 -0.59 -9.24 15.44
CA ALA A 175 -1.82 -9.86 15.89
C ALA A 175 -1.51 -11.23 16.49
N ASP A 176 -1.95 -11.44 17.73
CA ASP A 176 -1.96 -12.76 18.34
C ASP A 176 -3.19 -13.53 17.82
N ASN A 177 -3.02 -14.80 17.46
CA ASN A 177 -4.12 -15.71 17.10
C ASN A 177 -4.96 -15.31 15.86
N CYS A 178 -4.36 -14.68 14.85
CA CYS A 178 -5.00 -14.38 13.56
C CYS A 178 -3.97 -14.48 12.40
N PRO A 179 -4.14 -15.38 11.41
CA PRO A 179 -5.29 -16.25 11.17
C PRO A 179 -5.53 -17.27 12.30
N PRO A 180 -6.76 -17.80 12.43
CA PRO A 180 -7.00 -18.93 13.32
C PRO A 180 -6.13 -20.09 12.85
N SER A 181 -5.59 -20.87 13.79
CA SER A 181 -5.02 -22.19 13.47
C SER A 181 -6.07 -23.01 12.71
N PRO A 182 -5.71 -23.71 11.63
CA PRO A 182 -6.65 -24.54 10.91
C PRO A 182 -7.27 -25.53 11.90
N THR A 183 -8.59 -25.46 12.08
CA THR A 183 -9.33 -26.47 12.84
C THR A 183 -9.03 -27.81 12.19
N PRO A 184 -8.54 -28.83 12.91
CA PRO A 184 -8.34 -30.13 12.31
C PRO A 184 -9.69 -30.57 11.73
N ALA A 185 -9.72 -30.84 10.43
CA ALA A 185 -10.88 -31.48 9.80
C ALA A 185 -11.15 -32.75 10.60
N GLY A 186 -12.36 -32.86 11.16
CA GLY A 186 -12.77 -34.03 11.94
C GLY A 186 -12.50 -35.30 11.14
N ARG A 187 -11.95 -36.31 11.84
CA ARG A 187 -11.88 -37.69 11.36
C ARG A 187 -13.26 -38.23 11.04
#